data_AF-A0A448YST8-F1
#
_entry.id   AF-A0A448YST8-F1
#
_cell.length_a   1.000
_cell.length_b   1.000
_cell.length_c   1.000
_cell.angle_alpha   90.00
_cell.angle_beta   90.00
_cell.angle_gamma   90.00
#
_symmetry.space_group_name_H-M   'P 1'
#
loop_
_entity.id
_entity.type
_entity.pdbx_description
1 polymer ?
#
loop_
_entity_poly.entity_id
_entity_poly.type
_entity_poly.pdbx_seq_one_letter_code
_entity_poly.pdbx_strand_id
1 'polypeptide(L)'
;MSSLPLFRSLLSGSRRNFSSTLPGLKRLGAAVIPEPTEEVPDVNSFLNKIGRQASEQSGLFENDWKKFFSMSSKQMKDEGMETATRRYILDWQERFKKGVKLEEMKVVEKKHGGERASRIYAADKKVKERIKMAQLKKGYRKKAIQEVIERKRWEKLHRESAN
;
A
#
# COMPACT_ATOMS: atom_id res chain seq x y z
N MET A 1 19.21 43.41 41.08
CA MET A 1 20.31 42.87 40.26
C MET A 1 20.68 41.49 40.81
N SER A 2 20.38 40.42 40.07
CA SER A 2 21.19 39.18 40.06
C SER A 2 20.56 38.19 39.08
N SER A 3 21.14 38.18 37.89
CA SER A 3 20.95 37.20 36.82
C SER A 3 21.65 35.91 37.22
N LEU A 4 20.98 34.76 37.12
CA LEU A 4 21.61 33.45 37.30
C LEU A 4 22.02 32.86 35.94
N PRO A 5 23.23 32.28 35.84
CA PRO A 5 23.82 31.91 34.57
C PRO A 5 23.33 30.55 34.04
N LEU A 6 23.36 30.49 32.70
CA LEU A 6 23.12 29.36 31.82
C LEU A 6 24.11 28.20 32.08
N PHE A 7 23.62 27.05 32.53
CA PHE A 7 24.39 25.80 32.47
C PHE A 7 24.20 25.13 31.11
N ARG A 8 25.11 25.44 30.18
CA ARG A 8 25.24 24.77 28.89
C ARG A 8 26.00 23.47 29.10
N SER A 9 25.31 22.33 29.17
CA SER A 9 25.98 21.03 29.20
C SER A 9 26.60 20.74 27.83
N LEU A 10 27.93 20.79 27.77
CA LEU A 10 28.74 20.23 26.70
C LEU A 10 28.69 18.69 26.81
N LEU A 11 27.73 18.05 26.15
CA LEU A 11 27.94 16.66 25.74
C LEU A 11 28.75 16.70 24.45
N SER A 12 30.03 16.36 24.57
CA SER A 12 30.90 16.02 23.46
C SER A 12 30.29 14.83 22.71
N GLY A 13 29.55 15.13 21.64
CA GLY A 13 29.10 14.11 20.69
C GLY A 13 30.33 13.47 20.05
N SER A 14 30.65 12.24 20.48
CA SER A 14 31.61 11.39 19.78
C SER A 14 31.13 11.20 18.34
N ARG A 15 31.85 11.82 17.40
CA ARG A 15 31.59 11.66 15.97
C ARG A 15 31.91 10.21 15.62
N ARG A 16 30.88 9.42 15.29
CA ARG A 16 31.07 8.08 14.72
C ARG A 16 31.72 8.26 13.35
N ASN A 17 33.03 8.10 13.28
CA ASN A 17 33.77 8.01 12.03
C ASN A 17 33.40 6.69 11.35
N PHE A 18 32.37 6.72 10.50
CA PHE A 18 32.17 5.67 9.50
C PHE A 18 33.33 5.80 8.50
N SER A 19 34.39 5.00 8.70
CA SER A 19 35.47 4.87 7.73
C SER A 19 34.89 4.32 6.42
N SER A 20 34.86 5.15 5.39
CA SER A 20 34.24 4.85 4.09
C SER A 20 35.26 4.46 3.01
N THR A 21 36.49 4.11 3.38
CA THR A 21 37.50 3.73 2.38
C THR A 21 37.59 2.22 2.20
N LEU A 22 36.63 1.68 1.45
CA LEU A 22 36.89 0.57 0.52
C LEU A 22 36.25 0.92 -0.84
N PRO A 23 36.88 1.79 -1.64
CA PRO A 23 36.50 1.91 -3.03
C PRO A 23 36.99 0.64 -3.75
N GLY A 24 36.06 -0.24 -4.13
CA GLY A 24 36.35 -1.26 -5.12
C GLY A 24 36.26 -2.72 -4.68
N LEU A 25 35.19 -3.12 -4.00
CA LEU A 25 34.76 -4.52 -4.10
C LEU A 25 33.99 -4.71 -5.42
N LYS A 26 34.71 -4.79 -6.55
CA LYS A 26 34.11 -5.41 -7.75
C LYS A 26 33.88 -6.88 -7.38
N ARG A 27 32.62 -7.29 -7.20
CA ARG A 27 32.28 -8.70 -6.98
C ARG A 27 32.82 -9.50 -8.18
N LEU A 28 33.84 -10.31 -7.94
CA LEU A 28 34.41 -11.26 -8.87
C LEU A 28 33.43 -12.44 -9.02
N GLY A 29 32.41 -12.23 -9.82
CA GLY A 29 31.49 -13.27 -10.23
C GLY A 29 30.80 -12.74 -11.46
N ALA A 30 31.18 -13.24 -12.64
CA ALA A 30 30.31 -13.12 -13.81
C ALA A 30 28.92 -13.58 -13.33
N ALA A 31 27.92 -12.71 -13.45
CA ALA A 31 26.58 -13.01 -12.97
C ALA A 31 26.09 -14.25 -13.72
N VAL A 32 26.14 -15.41 -13.04
CA VAL A 32 25.60 -16.65 -13.58
C VAL A 32 24.11 -16.40 -13.75
N ILE A 33 23.67 -16.40 -15.01
CA ILE A 33 22.26 -16.27 -15.35
C ILE A 33 21.65 -17.63 -15.02
N PRO A 34 20.67 -17.70 -14.10
CA PRO A 34 20.04 -18.96 -13.75
C PRO A 34 19.21 -19.46 -14.95
N GLU A 35 19.16 -20.77 -15.14
CA GLU A 35 18.32 -21.37 -16.17
C GLU A 35 16.83 -21.25 -15.80
N PRO A 36 15.92 -21.11 -16.80
CA PRO A 36 14.48 -21.16 -16.55
C PRO A 36 14.08 -22.49 -15.91
N THR A 37 13.16 -22.44 -14.95
CA THR A 37 12.63 -23.64 -14.26
C THR A 37 11.28 -24.01 -14.85
N GLU A 38 10.84 -25.26 -14.72
CA GLU A 38 9.49 -25.69 -15.18
C GLU A 38 8.36 -24.82 -14.62
N GLU A 39 8.47 -24.39 -13.36
CA GLU A 39 7.49 -23.49 -12.74
C GLU A 39 7.46 -22.08 -13.34
N VAL A 40 8.58 -21.63 -13.91
CA VAL A 40 8.79 -20.27 -14.40
C VAL A 40 9.62 -20.31 -15.68
N PRO A 41 8.97 -20.62 -16.82
CA PRO A 41 9.65 -20.74 -18.11
C PRO A 41 9.97 -19.39 -18.76
N ASP A 42 9.28 -18.32 -18.35
CA ASP A 42 9.36 -17.00 -18.97
C ASP A 42 9.42 -15.87 -17.91
N VAL A 43 9.94 -14.70 -18.31
CA VAL A 43 10.02 -13.48 -17.50
C VAL A 43 8.64 -13.03 -17.05
N ASN A 44 7.63 -13.11 -17.93
CA ASN A 44 6.28 -12.72 -17.54
C ASN A 44 5.72 -13.64 -16.45
N SER A 45 5.99 -14.95 -16.55
CA SER A 45 5.64 -15.92 -15.49
C SER A 45 6.35 -15.59 -14.17
N PHE A 46 7.61 -15.17 -14.23
CA PHE A 46 8.39 -14.76 -13.05
C PHE A 46 7.75 -13.55 -12.37
N LEU A 47 7.49 -12.49 -13.15
CA LEU A 47 6.93 -11.24 -12.66
C LEU A 47 5.51 -11.41 -12.09
N ASN A 48 4.70 -12.27 -12.71
CA ASN A 48 3.38 -12.63 -12.20
C ASN A 48 3.48 -13.38 -10.86
N LYS A 49 4.46 -14.28 -10.69
CA LYS A 49 4.61 -15.08 -9.47
C LYS A 49 5.06 -14.27 -8.26
N ILE A 50 5.94 -13.27 -8.47
CA ILE A 50 6.40 -12.38 -7.39
C ILE A 50 5.37 -11.31 -6.98
N GLY A 51 4.37 -11.02 -7.82
CA GLY A 51 3.28 -10.09 -7.52
C GLY A 51 3.70 -8.62 -7.39
N ARG A 52 3.03 -7.86 -6.49
CA ARG A 52 3.25 -6.41 -6.27
C ARG A 52 3.25 -5.55 -7.55
N GLN A 53 2.33 -5.81 -8.48
CA GLN A 53 2.21 -5.10 -9.77
C GLN A 53 3.48 -5.18 -10.65
N ALA A 54 4.43 -6.08 -10.36
CA ALA A 54 5.64 -6.23 -11.16
C ALA A 54 5.36 -6.71 -12.59
N SER A 55 4.20 -7.32 -12.83
CA SER A 55 3.70 -7.75 -14.14
C SER A 55 3.52 -6.59 -15.13
N GLU A 56 3.24 -5.37 -14.66
CA GLU A 56 3.06 -4.18 -15.50
C GLU A 56 4.35 -3.78 -16.23
N GLN A 57 5.50 -4.15 -15.67
CA GLN A 57 6.82 -3.83 -16.21
C GLN A 57 7.34 -4.90 -17.19
N SER A 58 6.53 -5.92 -17.50
CA SER A 58 6.91 -7.02 -18.42
C SER A 58 7.29 -6.51 -19.81
N GLY A 59 6.63 -5.46 -20.31
CA GLY A 59 6.91 -4.87 -21.62
C GLY A 59 8.32 -4.31 -21.80
N LEU A 60 9.00 -3.90 -20.71
CA LEU A 60 10.36 -3.35 -20.77
C LEU A 60 11.41 -4.44 -21.08
N PHE A 61 11.16 -5.65 -20.62
CA PHE A 61 12.08 -6.77 -20.75
C PHE A 61 11.90 -7.58 -22.03
N GLU A 62 10.85 -7.30 -22.82
CA GLU A 62 10.55 -7.98 -24.08
C GLU A 62 10.49 -9.52 -23.95
N ASN A 63 10.14 -10.03 -22.77
CA ASN A 63 10.18 -11.46 -22.41
C ASN A 63 11.54 -12.15 -22.66
N ASP A 64 12.64 -11.39 -22.68
CA ASP A 64 13.98 -11.97 -22.79
C ASP A 64 14.57 -12.24 -21.39
N TRP A 65 14.72 -13.53 -21.09
CA TRP A 65 15.29 -14.01 -19.83
C TRP A 65 16.72 -13.51 -19.58
N LYS A 66 17.54 -13.42 -20.64
CA LYS A 66 18.93 -12.97 -20.51
C LYS A 66 18.99 -11.47 -20.26
N LYS A 67 18.19 -10.68 -20.97
CA LYS A 67 18.03 -9.23 -20.72
C LYS A 67 17.58 -8.99 -19.29
N PHE A 68 16.56 -9.70 -18.82
CA PHE A 68 16.02 -9.54 -17.47
C PHE A 68 17.08 -9.71 -16.36
N PHE A 69 17.86 -10.80 -16.38
CA PHE A 69 18.86 -11.08 -15.34
C PHE A 69 20.18 -10.28 -15.48
N SER A 70 20.45 -9.71 -16.66
CA SER A 70 21.64 -8.90 -16.92
C SER A 70 21.43 -7.41 -16.66
N MET A 71 20.19 -6.95 -16.70
CA MET A 71 19.87 -5.53 -16.50
C MET A 71 20.24 -5.02 -15.11
N SER A 72 20.97 -3.91 -15.11
CA SER A 72 21.40 -3.23 -13.89
C SER A 72 20.33 -2.29 -13.35
N SER A 73 20.46 -1.96 -12.06
CA SER A 73 19.58 -1.01 -11.40
C SER A 73 19.58 0.41 -11.99
N LYS A 74 20.61 0.78 -12.79
CA LYS A 74 20.66 2.06 -13.51
C LYS A 74 19.87 1.99 -14.80
N GLN A 75 20.08 0.94 -15.60
CA GLN A 75 19.33 0.71 -16.85
C GLN A 75 17.82 0.64 -16.60
N MET A 76 17.38 -0.10 -15.58
CA MET A 76 15.96 -0.13 -15.19
C MET A 76 15.40 1.25 -14.81
N LYS A 77 16.23 2.12 -14.22
CA LYS A 77 15.81 3.49 -13.88
C LYS A 77 15.67 4.35 -15.14
N ASP A 78 16.62 4.23 -16.07
CA ASP A 78 16.63 4.99 -17.31
C ASP A 78 15.45 4.61 -18.23
N GLU A 79 14.99 3.35 -18.15
CA GLU A 79 13.76 2.86 -18.79
C GLU A 79 12.46 3.32 -18.08
N GLY A 80 12.55 4.05 -16.96
CA GLY A 80 11.40 4.65 -16.29
C GLY A 80 10.77 3.82 -15.18
N MET A 81 11.41 2.75 -14.71
CA MET A 81 10.86 1.90 -13.64
C MET A 81 10.85 2.61 -12.28
N GLU A 82 9.75 2.46 -11.52
CA GLU A 82 9.65 2.98 -10.16
C GLU A 82 10.71 2.35 -9.23
N THR A 83 11.25 3.16 -8.31
CA THR A 83 12.31 2.71 -7.40
C THR A 83 11.90 1.56 -6.48
N ALA A 84 10.64 1.50 -6.02
CA ALA A 84 10.16 0.42 -5.16
C ALA A 84 10.11 -0.92 -5.93
N THR A 85 9.48 -0.92 -7.10
CA THR A 85 9.36 -2.08 -8.00
C THR A 85 10.73 -2.59 -8.44
N ARG A 86 11.63 -1.68 -8.85
CA ARG A 86 13.01 -2.01 -9.22
C ARG A 86 13.79 -2.70 -8.11
N ARG A 87 13.73 -2.17 -6.88
CA ARG A 87 14.39 -2.78 -5.71
C ARG A 87 13.83 -4.18 -5.42
N TYR A 88 12.52 -4.33 -5.57
CA TYR A 88 11.83 -5.59 -5.33
C TYR A 88 12.22 -6.66 -6.36
N ILE A 89 12.23 -6.31 -7.65
CA ILE A 89 12.63 -7.22 -8.73
C ILE A 89 14.08 -7.67 -8.55
N LEU A 90 15.01 -6.74 -8.28
CA LEU A 90 16.43 -7.07 -8.09
C LEU A 90 16.65 -7.97 -6.85
N ASP A 91 15.93 -7.74 -5.76
CA ASP A 91 15.97 -8.63 -4.58
C ASP A 91 15.50 -10.04 -4.95
N TRP A 92 14.43 -10.16 -5.74
CA TRP A 92 13.93 -11.45 -6.20
C TRP A 92 14.84 -12.15 -7.20
N GLN A 93 15.49 -11.41 -8.11
CA GLN A 93 16.50 -11.99 -9.01
C GLN A 93 17.64 -12.62 -8.20
N GLU A 94 18.13 -11.95 -7.17
CA GLU A 94 19.19 -12.47 -6.30
C GLU A 94 18.73 -13.63 -5.42
N ARG A 95 17.48 -13.62 -4.95
CA ARG A 95 16.86 -14.76 -4.24
C ARG A 95 16.71 -15.98 -5.14
N PHE A 96 16.27 -15.77 -6.37
CA PHE A 96 16.11 -16.82 -7.36
C PHE A 96 17.45 -17.47 -7.72
N LYS A 97 18.51 -16.67 -7.91
CA LYS A 97 19.89 -17.18 -8.10
C LYS A 97 20.38 -18.03 -6.93
N LYS A 98 19.87 -17.81 -5.72
CA LYS A 98 20.20 -18.59 -4.51
C LYS A 98 19.31 -19.84 -4.34
N GLY A 99 18.39 -20.11 -5.27
CA GLY A 99 17.46 -21.24 -5.19
C GLY A 99 16.30 -21.04 -4.22
N VAL A 100 15.99 -19.79 -3.83
CA VAL A 100 14.81 -19.50 -3.00
C VAL A 100 13.55 -19.62 -3.86
N LYS A 101 12.54 -20.33 -3.36
CA LYS A 101 11.24 -20.49 -4.02
C LYS A 101 10.55 -19.13 -4.23
N LEU A 102 9.95 -18.95 -5.42
CA LEU A 102 9.25 -17.74 -5.81
C LEU A 102 7.84 -17.69 -5.23
N GLU A 103 7.58 -16.71 -4.38
CA GLU A 103 6.28 -16.47 -3.75
C GLU A 103 6.03 -14.96 -3.61
N GLU A 104 4.77 -14.50 -3.69
CA GLU A 104 4.45 -13.09 -3.49
C GLU A 104 4.66 -12.69 -2.02
N MET A 105 5.62 -11.79 -1.77
CA MET A 105 5.78 -11.17 -0.47
C MET A 105 4.79 -10.02 -0.33
N LYS A 106 3.65 -10.19 0.33
CA LYS A 106 2.64 -9.12 0.44
C LYS A 106 3.15 -7.92 1.24
N VAL A 107 2.76 -6.72 0.84
CA VAL A 107 3.01 -5.50 1.62
C VAL A 107 2.01 -5.46 2.77
N VAL A 108 2.50 -5.23 3.99
CA VAL A 108 1.63 -5.15 5.17
C VAL A 108 0.87 -3.83 5.15
N GLU A 109 -0.45 -3.92 4.99
CA GLU A 109 -1.34 -2.78 5.14
C GLU A 109 -1.62 -2.49 6.62
N LYS A 110 -1.55 -1.22 7.01
CA LYS A 110 -1.81 -0.81 8.39
C LYS A 110 -3.32 -0.81 8.65
N LYS A 111 -3.76 -1.67 9.58
CA LYS A 111 -5.15 -1.67 10.06
C LYS A 111 -5.53 -0.29 10.62
N HIS A 112 -6.58 0.31 10.09
CA HIS A 112 -7.15 1.59 10.55
C HIS A 112 -6.12 2.73 10.73
N GLY A 113 -5.09 2.77 9.86
CA GLY A 113 -4.03 3.79 9.92
C GLY A 113 -2.92 3.51 10.94
N GLY A 114 -2.97 2.36 11.63
CA GLY A 114 -2.00 1.93 12.63
C GLY A 114 -2.40 2.31 14.07
N GLU A 115 -1.52 1.99 15.02
CA GLU A 115 -1.81 2.06 16.46
C GLU A 115 -2.28 3.45 16.90
N ARG A 116 -1.54 4.50 16.52
CA ARG A 116 -1.83 5.88 16.93
C ARG A 116 -3.15 6.42 16.35
N ALA A 117 -3.50 6.04 15.12
CA ALA A 117 -4.71 6.51 14.45
C ALA A 117 -5.96 5.70 14.80
N SER A 118 -5.80 4.50 15.37
CA SER A 118 -6.89 3.56 15.64
C SER A 118 -8.00 4.15 16.52
N ARG A 119 -7.65 4.94 17.55
CA ARG A 119 -8.63 5.59 18.46
C ARG A 119 -9.46 6.65 17.75
N ILE A 120 -8.85 7.44 16.86
CA ILE A 120 -9.54 8.46 16.07
C ILE A 120 -10.52 7.79 15.12
N TYR A 121 -10.06 6.76 14.39
CA TYR A 121 -10.91 5.98 13.50
C TYR A 121 -12.13 5.39 14.22
N ALA A 122 -11.93 4.81 15.42
CA ALA A 122 -13.02 4.24 16.20
C ALA A 122 -14.04 5.30 16.64
N ALA A 123 -13.61 6.50 17.01
CA ALA A 123 -14.49 7.61 17.35
C ALA A 123 -15.29 8.09 16.12
N ASP A 124 -14.61 8.34 15.01
CA ASP A 124 -15.24 8.78 13.75
C ASP A 124 -16.26 7.78 13.24
N LYS A 125 -15.95 6.48 13.33
CA LYS A 125 -16.87 5.40 12.96
C LYS A 125 -18.16 5.47 13.77
N LYS A 126 -18.07 5.62 15.10
CA LYS A 126 -19.24 5.75 15.98
C LYS A 126 -20.09 6.99 15.64
N VAL A 127 -19.44 8.11 15.32
CA VAL A 127 -20.15 9.33 14.91
C VAL A 127 -20.89 9.13 13.59
N LYS A 128 -20.23 8.54 12.58
CA LYS A 128 -20.83 8.23 11.28
C LYS A 128 -22.03 7.29 11.41
N GLU A 129 -21.91 6.26 12.24
CA GLU A 129 -23.01 5.33 12.54
C GLU A 129 -24.21 6.04 13.18
N ARG A 130 -23.97 6.93 14.15
CA ARG A 130 -25.05 7.73 14.78
C ARG A 130 -25.76 8.64 13.79
N ILE A 131 -25.01 9.34 12.94
CA ILE A 131 -25.59 10.20 11.89
C ILE A 131 -26.45 9.37 10.95
N LYS A 132 -25.92 8.22 10.48
CA LYS A 132 -26.64 7.30 9.60
C LYS A 132 -27.95 6.82 10.24
N MET A 133 -27.91 6.42 11.50
CA MET A 133 -29.10 5.97 12.24
C MET A 133 -30.14 7.09 12.41
N ALA A 134 -29.70 8.32 12.69
CA ALA A 134 -30.58 9.47 12.81
C ALA A 134 -31.27 9.79 11.46
N GLN A 135 -30.54 9.72 10.35
CA GLN A 135 -31.08 9.89 9.00
C GLN A 135 -32.13 8.83 8.67
N LEU A 136 -31.85 7.55 8.95
CA LEU A 136 -32.79 6.45 8.77
C LEU A 136 -34.07 6.69 9.59
N LYS A 137 -33.93 7.01 10.87
CA LYS A 137 -35.07 7.31 11.76
C LYS A 137 -35.91 8.49 11.25
N LYS A 138 -35.26 9.54 10.73
CA LYS A 138 -35.97 10.67 10.10
C LYS A 138 -36.74 10.21 8.85
N GLY A 139 -36.16 9.33 8.04
CA GLY A 139 -36.82 8.71 6.90
C GLY A 139 -38.08 7.93 7.30
N TYR A 140 -37.99 7.04 8.30
CA TYR A 140 -39.13 6.29 8.81
C TYR A 140 -40.23 7.20 9.36
N ARG A 141 -39.86 8.24 10.12
CA ARG A 141 -40.83 9.22 10.62
C ARG A 141 -41.57 9.92 9.49
N LYS A 142 -40.86 10.33 8.43
CA LYS A 142 -41.48 10.93 7.24
C LYS A 142 -42.46 9.97 6.56
N LYS A 143 -42.07 8.71 6.40
CA LYS A 143 -42.95 7.66 5.83
C LYS A 143 -44.21 7.47 6.67
N ALA A 144 -44.08 7.31 7.98
CA ALA A 144 -45.21 7.15 8.89
C ALA A 144 -46.17 8.36 8.85
N ILE A 145 -45.62 9.59 8.80
CA ILE A 145 -46.44 10.80 8.66
C ILE A 145 -47.18 10.80 7.31
N GLN A 146 -46.50 10.40 6.23
CA GLN A 146 -47.08 10.32 4.90
C GLN A 146 -48.23 9.31 4.86
N GLU A 147 -48.06 8.13 5.45
CA GLU A 147 -49.12 7.11 5.59
C GLU A 147 -50.34 7.66 6.34
N VAL A 148 -50.11 8.41 7.44
CA VAL A 148 -51.20 9.06 8.19
C VAL A 148 -51.92 10.10 7.33
N ILE A 149 -51.18 10.91 6.57
CA ILE A 149 -51.75 11.91 5.66
C ILE A 149 -52.57 11.22 4.56
N GLU A 150 -52.03 10.19 3.95
CA GLU A 150 -52.71 9.40 2.90
C GLU A 150 -53.98 8.76 3.44
N ARG A 151 -53.95 8.16 4.64
CA ARG A 151 -55.13 7.61 5.30
C ARG A 151 -56.21 8.67 5.53
N LYS A 152 -55.84 9.83 6.09
CA LYS A 152 -56.78 10.93 6.32
C LYS A 152 -57.37 11.47 5.01
N ARG A 153 -56.56 11.56 3.95
CA ARG A 153 -57.04 11.94 2.61
C ARG A 153 -58.04 10.93 2.08
N TRP A 154 -57.74 9.64 2.21
CA TRP A 154 -58.66 8.56 1.83
C TRP A 154 -59.98 8.63 2.61
N GLU A 155 -59.94 8.75 3.95
CA GLU A 155 -61.14 8.89 4.80
C GLU A 155 -62.01 10.08 4.39
N LYS A 156 -61.39 11.22 4.06
CA LYS A 156 -62.08 12.43 3.61
C LYS A 156 -62.84 12.22 2.29
N LEU A 157 -62.18 11.64 1.28
CA LEU A 157 -62.80 11.34 -0.02
C LEU A 157 -64.00 10.39 0.10
N HIS A 158 -63.91 9.40 0.99
CA HIS A 158 -65.00 8.44 1.22
C HIS A 158 -66.18 9.06 1.97
N ARG A 159 -65.93 10.03 2.86
CA ARG A 159 -67.00 10.79 3.51
C ARG A 159 -67.76 11.69 2.53
N GLU A 160 -67.04 12.35 1.62
CA GLU A 160 -67.63 13.26 0.62
C GLU A 160 -68.45 12.53 -0.46
N SER A 161 -68.16 11.26 -0.73
CA SER A 161 -68.91 10.44 -1.70
C SER A 161 -70.14 9.73 -1.10
N ALA A 162 -70.30 9.76 0.23
CA ALA A 162 -71.42 9.15 0.94
C ALA A 162 -72.54 10.15 1.32
N ASN A 163 -72.31 11.45 1.14
CA ASN A 163 -73.30 12.53 1.26
C ASN A 163 -73.81 12.92 -0.13
#